data_AF-A0A399NG42-F1
#
_entry.id   AF-A0A399NG42-F1
#
_cell.length_a   1.000
_cell.length_b   1.000
_cell.length_c   1.000
_cell.angle_alpha   90.00
_cell.angle_beta   90.00
_cell.angle_gamma   90.00
#
_symmetry.space_group_name_H-M   'P 1'
#
loop_
_entity.id
_entity.type
_entity.pdbx_description
1 polymer ?
#
loop_
_entity_poly.entity_id
_entity_poly.type
_entity_poly.pdbx_seq_one_letter_code
_entity_poly.pdbx_strand_id
1 'polypeptide(L)' 'MAHVVPVDDLADPRLADYSHRTDVALRKAEGAGHGIYLAESALVLERALRAGHAPRSVLALGGTVDEALALVG' A
#
# COMPACT_ATOMS: atom_id res chain seq x y z
N MET A 1 2.09 9.55 -11.68
CA MET A 1 2.72 8.30 -12.15
C MET A 1 3.34 7.61 -10.94
N ALA A 2 3.10 6.32 -10.80
CA ALA A 2 3.80 5.50 -9.81
C ALA A 2 5.27 5.35 -10.22
N HIS A 3 6.17 5.25 -9.22
CA HIS A 3 7.58 4.94 -9.42
C HIS A 3 7.93 3.74 -8.55
N VAL A 4 8.74 2.83 -9.10
CA VAL A 4 9.17 1.62 -8.39
C VAL A 4 10.38 1.96 -7.54
N VAL A 5 10.34 1.56 -6.26
CA VAL A 5 11.50 1.65 -5.38
C VAL A 5 11.83 0.28 -4.83
N PRO A 6 13.01 -0.28 -5.16
CA PRO A 6 13.47 -1.53 -4.59
C PRO A 6 13.61 -1.43 -3.07
N VAL A 7 13.27 -2.52 -2.39
CA VAL A 7 13.49 -2.72 -0.95
C VAL A 7 14.23 -4.04 -0.80
N ASP A 8 15.43 -3.99 -0.24
CA ASP A 8 16.35 -5.12 -0.07
C ASP A 8 16.60 -5.46 1.42
N ASP A 9 16.13 -4.62 2.34
CA ASP A 9 16.21 -4.82 3.78
C ASP A 9 14.81 -4.83 4.43
N LEU A 10 14.57 -5.79 5.33
CA LEU A 10 13.34 -5.89 6.11
C LEU A 10 13.23 -4.80 7.19
N ALA A 11 14.35 -4.18 7.57
CA ALA A 11 14.37 -3.07 8.53
C ALA A 11 14.03 -1.71 7.88
N ASP A 12 13.68 -1.68 6.59
CA ASP A 12 13.35 -0.45 5.89
C ASP A 12 12.14 0.25 6.54
N PRO A 13 12.28 1.51 7.00
CA PRO A 13 11.20 2.23 7.69
C PRO A 13 9.94 2.41 6.83
N ARG A 14 10.04 2.29 5.50
CA ARG A 14 8.89 2.34 4.57
C ARG A 14 8.00 1.10 4.68
N LEU A 15 8.51 0.00 5.23
CA LEU A 15 7.75 -1.22 5.50
C LEU A 15 6.88 -1.14 6.76
N ALA A 16 7.00 -0.07 7.56
CA ALA A 16 6.31 0.06 8.85
C ALA A 16 4.78 -0.05 8.73
N ASP A 17 4.19 0.46 7.65
CA ASP A 17 2.75 0.39 7.40
C ASP A 17 2.28 -1.02 6.97
N TYR A 18 3.19 -1.88 6.53
CA TYR A 18 2.90 -3.23 6.01
C TYR A 18 3.14 -4.37 7.01
N SER A 19 3.92 -4.13 8.07
CA SER A 19 4.44 -5.19 8.95
C SER A 19 4.10 -5.01 10.43
N HIS A 20 3.81 -3.78 10.87
CA HIS A 20 3.84 -3.43 12.29
C HIS A 20 2.66 -2.61 12.80
N ARG A 21 1.58 -2.48 12.01
CA ARG A 21 0.39 -1.74 12.44
C ARG A 21 -0.85 -2.61 12.46
N THR A 22 -1.53 -2.61 13.60
CA THR A 22 -2.92 -3.10 13.68
C THR A 22 -3.85 -2.13 12.94
N ASP A 23 -5.02 -2.61 12.52
CA ASP A 23 -6.06 -1.77 11.90
C ASP A 23 -6.36 -0.50 12.69
N VAL A 24 -6.29 -0.58 14.03
CA VAL A 24 -6.48 0.58 14.93
C VAL A 24 -5.33 1.59 14.80
N ALA A 25 -4.09 1.13 14.67
CA ALA A 25 -2.92 1.98 14.49
C ALA A 25 -2.87 2.62 13.09
N LEU A 26 -3.37 1.93 12.06
CA LEU A 26 -3.53 2.47 10.71
C LEU A 26 -4.61 3.55 10.64
N ARG A 27 -5.75 3.32 11.29
CA ARG A 27 -6.86 4.30 11.35
C ARG A 27 -6.51 5.57 12.13
N LYS A 28 -5.54 5.49 13.04
CA LYS A 28 -5.04 6.63 13.84
C LYS A 28 -3.80 7.30 13.23
N ALA A 29 -3.28 6.82 12.09
CA ALA A 29 -2.09 7.40 11.48
C ALA A 29 -2.35 8.85 11.06
N GLU A 30 -1.58 9.77 11.64
CA GLU A 30 -1.70 11.21 11.38
C GLU A 30 -1.42 11.53 9.90
N GLY A 31 -2.25 12.41 9.31
CA GLY A 31 -2.14 12.88 7.93
C GLY A 31 -3.31 12.50 7.01
N ALA A 32 -4.05 11.44 7.32
CA ALA A 32 -5.32 11.13 6.67
C ALA A 32 -6.46 11.52 7.60
N GLY A 33 -7.27 12.53 7.27
CA GLY A 33 -8.42 12.94 8.09
C GLY A 33 -9.43 11.81 8.39
N HIS A 34 -9.27 10.64 7.76
CA HIS A 34 -10.14 9.46 7.88
C HIS A 34 -9.35 8.16 8.21
N GLY A 35 -8.05 8.27 8.52
CA GLY A 35 -7.15 7.13 8.71
C GLY A 35 -6.77 6.41 7.41
N ILE A 36 -5.86 5.43 7.49
CA ILE A 36 -5.52 4.53 6.38
C ILE A 36 -5.91 3.08 6.73
N TYR A 37 -5.93 2.22 5.72
CA TYR A 37 -6.11 0.77 5.86
C TYR A 37 -5.22 0.04 4.86
N LEU A 38 -4.98 -1.25 5.09
CA LEU A 38 -4.21 -2.09 4.18
C LEU A 38 -5.16 -2.86 3.25
N ALA A 39 -4.89 -2.78 1.94
CA ALA A 39 -5.50 -3.66 0.96
C ALA A 39 -4.59 -4.89 0.78
N GLU A 40 -4.96 -6.02 1.40
CA GLU A 40 -4.08 -7.21 1.50
C GLU A 40 -3.95 -8.02 0.20
N SER A 41 -4.71 -7.68 -0.85
CA SER A 41 -4.65 -8.39 -2.12
C SER A 41 -4.91 -7.47 -3.31
N ALA A 42 -4.49 -7.91 -4.49
CA ALA A 42 -4.78 -7.25 -5.76
C ALA A 42 -6.29 -7.00 -5.96
N LEU A 43 -7.13 -7.98 -5.61
CA LEU A 43 -8.59 -7.85 -5.70
C LEU A 43 -9.14 -6.75 -4.77
N VAL A 44 -8.61 -6.66 -3.54
CA VAL A 44 -9.04 -5.61 -2.58
C VAL A 44 -8.55 -4.25 -3.05
N LEU A 45 -7.32 -4.16 -3.57
CA LEU A 45 -6.77 -2.94 -4.16
C LEU A 45 -7.60 -2.46 -5.36
N GLU A 46 -7.93 -3.35 -6.28
CA GLU A 46 -8.78 -3.07 -7.45
C GLU A 46 -10.16 -2.53 -7.02
N ARG A 47 -10.78 -3.15 -6.01
CA ARG A 47 -12.07 -2.68 -5.46
C ARG A 47 -11.94 -1.31 -4.81
N ALA A 48 -10.86 -1.06 -4.06
CA ALA A 48 -10.61 0.24 -3.45
C ALA A 48 -10.44 1.34 -4.51
N LEU A 49 -9.68 1.06 -5.57
CA LEU A 49 -9.50 1.97 -6.70
C LEU A 49 -10.83 2.28 -7.40
N ARG A 50 -11.64 1.24 -7.68
CA ARG A 50 -12.99 1.41 -8.26
C ARG A 50 -13.92 2.25 -7.38
N ALA A 51 -13.75 2.20 -6.06
CA ALA A 51 -14.50 3.02 -5.12
C ALA A 51 -13.95 4.46 -4.99
N GLY A 52 -12.91 4.82 -5.73
CA GLY A 52 -12.32 6.16 -5.76
C GLY A 52 -11.27 6.40 -4.66
N HIS A 53 -10.79 5.35 -3.98
CA HIS A 53 -9.68 5.50 -3.04
C HIS A 53 -8.36 5.71 -3.78
N ALA A 54 -7.53 6.60 -3.26
CA ALA A 54 -6.16 6.84 -3.74
C ALA A 54 -5.17 6.04 -2.89
N PRO A 55 -4.43 5.07 -3.45
CA PRO A 55 -3.37 4.38 -2.74
C PRO A 55 -2.26 5.35 -2.35
N ARG A 56 -1.78 5.28 -1.10
CA ARG A 56 -0.58 6.00 -0.66
C ARG A 56 0.69 5.34 -1.19
N SER A 57 0.73 4.01 -1.13
CA SER A 57 1.84 3.16 -1.58
C SER A 57 1.36 1.73 -1.77
N VAL A 58 2.05 0.96 -2.62
CA VAL A 58 1.80 -0.48 -2.83
C VAL A 58 3.11 -1.23 -2.59
N LEU A 59 3.03 -2.29 -1.81
CA LEU A 59 4.12 -3.24 -1.64
C LEU A 59 3.84 -4.45 -2.53
N ALA A 60 4.79 -4.79 -3.38
CA ALA A 60 4.69 -5.91 -4.32
C ALA A 60 5.94 -6.79 -4.21
N LEU A 61 5.79 -8.07 -4.52
CA LEU A 61 6.95 -8.93 -4.72
C LEU A 61 7.63 -8.56 -6.05
N GLY A 62 8.93 -8.85 -6.16
CA GLY A 62 9.70 -8.53 -7.37
C GLY A 62 9.08 -9.08 -8.66
N GLY A 63 8.45 -10.26 -8.60
CA GLY A 63 7.77 -10.89 -9.74
C GLY A 63 6.39 -10.31 -10.09
N THR A 64 5.83 -9.41 -9.27
CA THR A 64 4.48 -8.86 -9.43
C THR A 64 4.47 -7.33 -9.54
N VAL A 65 5.63 -6.71 -9.76
CA VAL A 65 5.76 -5.24 -9.87
C VAL A 65 4.94 -4.71 -11.05
N ASP A 66 5.00 -5.36 -12.21
CA ASP A 66 4.27 -4.92 -13.41
C ASP A 66 2.74 -4.99 -13.23
N GLU A 67 2.25 -6.03 -12.55
CA GLU A 67 0.82 -6.15 -12.20
C GLU A 67 0.39 -5.03 -11.25
N ALA A 68 1.21 -4.74 -10.23
CA ALA A 68 0.93 -3.65 -9.30
C ALA A 68 0.91 -2.29 -10.01
N LEU A 69 1.85 -2.05 -10.93
CA LEU A 69 1.90 -0.82 -11.74
C LEU A 69 0.64 -0.68 -12.61
N ALA A 70 0.21 -1.75 -13.28
CA ALA A 70 -0.99 -1.75 -14.12
C ALA A 70 -2.29 -1.47 -13.34
N LEU A 71 -2.31 -1.74 -12.03
CA LEU A 71 -3.47 -1.45 -11.17
C LEU A 71 -3.52 0.02 -10.73
N VAL A 72 -2.37 0.65 -10.43
CA VAL A 72 -2.33 2.00 -9.83
C VAL A 72 -2.04 3.13 -10.84
N GLY A 73 -1.80 2.79 -12.10
CA GLY A 73 -1.48 3.73 -13.17
C GLY A 73 -2.00 3.25 -14.52
#